data_AF-A0A9P6R542-F1
#
_entry.id   AF-A0A9P6R542-F1
#
_cell.length_a   1.000
_cell.length_b   1.000
_cell.length_c   1.000
_cell.angle_alpha   90.00
_cell.angle_beta   90.00
_cell.angle_gamma   90.00
#
_symmetry.space_group_name_H-M   'P 1'
#
loop_
_entity.id
_entity.type
_entity.pdbx_description
1 polymer ?
#
loop_
_entity_poly.entity_id
_entity_poly.type
_entity_poly.pdbx_seq_one_letter_code
_entity_poly.pdbx_strand_id
1 'polypeptide(L)'
;MRALHSSSLSELEMITSWAPSDTNRFDPYTGSLLAPLLIPRVSGTANNTRVQEFILDYFAKLNATSLAGTVDDYDNVEEDEESYDLPIEKRKDQQHRKTKGDPKATLHRRAAGTRGTGWHVEQDRFEATTPFGVKTFTNLIFTKNPNAENRLVFAAHFDSKYFPPATTNPSSLNGGEDTLPFVAATDSAAPCAILLDLAASLDRVLDRPDRLLLDEETRNQETTLQLIFFDGEEAFKDWTNTDSIYGSKHLAENWANRILPHSRTATGRNGGSHSNNLSGIELFVLLDLLGVEKPSVPSYFGATHWAHQHTMSVEQRLWDAKLHGGQVLARRKAVQAGGVEETPDQSEDEEDEMDQLEEEEAAAPLESFLTSNPPWSGIEDDHVPFLLRGVPILHIIPTPFPAVWHTLN
;
A
#
# COMPACT_ATOMS: atom_id res chain seq x y z
N MET A 1 -26.33 -1.57 4.15
CA MET A 1 -25.06 -2.33 4.12
C MET A 1 -25.03 -3.08 2.81
N ARG A 2 -24.10 -2.77 1.89
CA ARG A 2 -23.73 -3.75 0.86
C ARG A 2 -23.23 -4.98 1.61
N ALA A 3 -23.73 -6.17 1.29
CA ALA A 3 -23.20 -7.39 1.88
C ALA A 3 -21.72 -7.45 1.48
N LEU A 4 -20.82 -7.27 2.45
CA LEU A 4 -19.41 -7.58 2.25
C LEU A 4 -19.39 -9.06 1.88
N HIS A 5 -19.21 -9.35 0.60
CA HIS A 5 -18.97 -10.72 0.17
C HIS A 5 -17.67 -11.13 0.83
N SER A 6 -17.74 -12.08 1.76
CA SER A 6 -16.54 -12.68 2.32
C SER A 6 -15.77 -13.29 1.16
N SER A 7 -14.51 -12.91 0.97
CA SER A 7 -13.66 -13.54 -0.05
C SER A 7 -13.74 -15.05 0.10
N SER A 8 -13.93 -15.79 -0.98
CA SER A 8 -13.95 -17.25 -0.89
C SER A 8 -12.59 -17.76 -0.42
N LEU A 9 -12.54 -18.98 0.14
CA LEU A 9 -11.26 -19.63 0.45
C LEU A 9 -10.37 -19.68 -0.80
N SER A 10 -10.94 -19.95 -1.97
CA SER A 10 -10.22 -19.95 -3.24
C SER A 10 -9.63 -18.60 -3.64
N GLU A 11 -10.26 -17.48 -3.27
CA GLU A 11 -9.68 -16.15 -3.49
C GLU A 11 -8.53 -15.86 -2.53
N LEU A 12 -8.65 -16.29 -1.27
CA LEU A 12 -7.56 -16.18 -0.30
C LEU A 12 -6.36 -17.01 -0.75
N GLU A 13 -6.58 -18.28 -1.10
CA GLU A 13 -5.55 -19.17 -1.64
C GLU A 13 -4.91 -18.60 -2.90
N MET A 14 -5.70 -18.04 -3.82
CA MET A 14 -5.17 -17.41 -5.03
C MET A 14 -4.25 -16.24 -4.69
N ILE A 15 -4.67 -15.33 -3.79
CA ILE A 15 -3.87 -14.16 -3.39
C ILE A 15 -2.59 -14.61 -2.68
N THR A 16 -2.66 -15.59 -1.80
CA THR A 16 -1.50 -16.07 -1.03
C THR A 16 -0.59 -17.01 -1.82
N SER A 17 -1.08 -17.62 -2.91
CA SER A 17 -0.28 -18.51 -3.78
C SER A 17 0.76 -17.76 -4.62
N TRP A 18 0.60 -16.45 -4.79
CA TRP A 18 1.53 -15.66 -5.60
C TRP A 18 2.80 -15.39 -4.81
N ALA A 19 3.81 -16.20 -5.10
CA ALA A 19 5.13 -15.99 -4.55
C ALA A 19 5.65 -14.61 -5.00
N PRO A 20 6.08 -13.74 -4.07
CA PRO A 20 6.74 -12.49 -4.42
C PRO A 20 8.03 -12.81 -5.17
N SER A 21 8.40 -11.95 -6.11
CA SER A 21 9.64 -12.10 -6.90
C SER A 21 10.90 -12.04 -6.03
N ASP A 22 10.82 -11.37 -4.88
CA ASP A 22 11.86 -11.30 -3.85
C ASP A 22 11.32 -11.84 -2.52
N THR A 23 11.81 -12.99 -2.08
CA THR A 23 11.43 -13.61 -0.81
C THR A 23 11.97 -12.86 0.41
N ASN A 24 13.01 -12.04 0.22
CA ASN A 24 13.66 -11.24 1.26
C ASN A 24 13.25 -9.76 1.20
N ARG A 25 12.16 -9.42 0.51
CA ARG A 25 11.75 -8.01 0.27
C ARG A 25 11.61 -7.13 1.51
N PHE A 26 11.34 -7.73 2.68
CA PHE A 26 11.26 -7.05 3.99
C PHE A 26 12.54 -7.18 4.83
N ASP A 27 13.62 -7.76 4.30
CA ASP A 27 14.91 -7.77 4.99
C ASP A 27 15.43 -6.33 5.16
N PRO A 28 15.81 -5.91 6.38
CA PRO A 28 16.14 -4.51 6.65
C PRO A 28 17.47 -4.05 6.03
N TYR A 29 18.32 -4.97 5.57
CA TYR A 29 19.63 -4.64 5.01
C TYR A 29 19.68 -4.83 3.49
N THR A 30 18.95 -5.82 2.98
CA THR A 30 19.06 -6.29 1.60
C THR A 30 17.73 -6.32 0.86
N GLY A 31 16.61 -6.19 1.58
CA GLY A 31 15.28 -6.37 1.02
C GLY A 31 14.91 -5.26 0.04
N SER A 32 14.30 -5.63 -1.08
CA SER A 32 13.94 -4.69 -2.14
C SER A 32 12.86 -3.67 -1.77
N LEU A 33 12.06 -3.90 -0.72
CA LEU A 33 11.01 -2.97 -0.27
C LEU A 33 11.41 -2.20 0.99
N LEU A 34 11.88 -2.89 2.04
CA LEU A 34 12.12 -2.26 3.34
C LEU A 34 13.46 -1.50 3.39
N ALA A 35 14.57 -2.11 2.96
CA ALA A 35 15.90 -1.54 3.11
C ALA A 35 16.06 -0.13 2.48
N PRO A 36 15.50 0.17 1.29
CA PRO A 36 15.56 1.52 0.71
C PRO A 36 14.88 2.61 1.55
N LEU A 37 13.94 2.25 2.42
CA LEU A 37 13.21 3.17 3.30
C LEU A 37 13.95 3.42 4.63
N LEU A 38 14.90 2.54 4.99
CA LEU A 38 15.64 2.58 6.26
C LEU A 38 16.84 3.54 6.22
N ILE A 39 16.56 4.79 5.88
CA ILE A 39 17.48 5.93 5.97
C ILE A 39 16.78 7.08 6.69
N PRO A 40 17.51 7.99 7.37
CA PRO A 40 16.91 9.21 7.89
C PRO A 40 16.35 10.03 6.73
N ARG A 41 15.07 10.36 6.78
CA ARG A 41 14.26 10.87 5.67
C ARG A 41 13.28 11.95 6.13
N VAL A 42 13.76 12.87 6.98
CA VAL A 42 13.04 14.06 7.44
C VAL A 42 12.54 14.89 6.25
N SER A 43 11.30 15.37 6.29
CA SER A 43 10.70 16.13 5.17
C SER A 43 11.56 17.32 4.74
N GLY A 44 11.69 17.49 3.42
CA GLY A 44 12.51 18.53 2.80
C GLY A 44 14.01 18.23 2.73
N THR A 45 14.48 17.05 3.15
CA THR A 45 15.88 16.61 2.99
C THR A 45 16.12 15.89 1.66
N ALA A 46 17.40 15.73 1.30
CA ALA A 46 17.81 14.94 0.13
C ALA A 46 17.42 13.46 0.26
N ASN A 47 17.52 12.88 1.46
CA ASN A 47 17.12 11.49 1.70
C ASN A 47 15.60 11.30 1.63
N ASN A 48 14.81 12.27 2.10
CA ASN A 48 13.35 12.26 1.90
C ASN A 48 13.01 12.27 0.40
N THR A 49 13.66 13.13 -0.39
CA THR A 49 13.51 13.12 -1.86
C THR A 49 13.90 11.77 -2.47
N ARG A 50 14.98 11.15 -1.99
CA ARG A 50 15.41 9.81 -2.46
C ARG A 50 14.37 8.73 -2.19
N VAL A 51 13.69 8.78 -1.04
CA VAL A 51 12.60 7.85 -0.72
C VAL A 51 11.38 8.11 -1.61
N GLN A 52 11.04 9.38 -1.89
CA GLN A 52 9.99 9.71 -2.85
C GLN A 52 10.29 9.12 -4.23
N GLU A 53 11.52 9.30 -4.73
CA GLU A 53 11.96 8.75 -6.01
C GLU A 53 11.92 7.22 -6.04
N PHE A 54 12.30 6.56 -4.94
CA PHE A 54 12.19 5.10 -4.82
C PHE A 54 10.75 4.62 -4.96
N ILE A 55 9.80 5.23 -4.24
CA ILE A 55 8.38 4.88 -4.31
C ILE A 55 7.83 5.14 -5.73
N LEU A 56 8.14 6.29 -6.33
CA LEU A 56 7.72 6.63 -7.69
C LEU A 56 8.28 5.64 -8.73
N ASP A 57 9.56 5.29 -8.64
CA ASP A 57 10.21 4.31 -9.52
C ASP A 57 9.61 2.91 -9.36
N TYR A 58 9.25 2.51 -8.14
CA TYR A 58 8.55 1.26 -7.88
C TYR A 58 7.24 1.16 -8.66
N PHE A 59 6.37 2.18 -8.59
CA PHE A 59 5.11 2.19 -9.33
C PHE A 59 5.31 2.35 -10.85
N ALA A 60 6.36 3.06 -11.28
CA ALA A 60 6.73 3.12 -12.69
C ALA A 60 7.10 1.72 -13.24
N LYS A 61 7.88 0.94 -12.48
CA LYS A 61 8.21 -0.44 -12.80
C LYS A 61 6.98 -1.34 -12.80
N LEU A 62 6.13 -1.25 -11.77
CA LEU A 62 4.90 -2.04 -11.68
C LEU A 62 3.99 -1.78 -12.89
N ASN A 63 3.83 -0.52 -13.29
CA ASN A 63 3.10 -0.14 -14.50
C ASN A 63 3.71 -0.68 -15.80
N ALA A 64 5.04 -0.81 -15.86
CA ALA A 64 5.73 -1.38 -17.00
C ALA A 64 5.63 -2.92 -17.06
N THR A 65 5.45 -3.58 -15.91
CA THR A 65 5.39 -5.05 -15.78
C THR A 65 3.99 -5.60 -15.56
N SER A 66 2.94 -4.77 -15.60
CA SER A 66 1.53 -5.20 -15.53
C SER A 66 1.25 -6.14 -16.73
N LEU A 67 1.42 -7.43 -16.47
CA LEU A 67 1.55 -8.57 -17.39
C LEU A 67 0.20 -9.27 -17.60
N ALA A 68 -0.90 -8.55 -17.78
CA ALA A 68 -2.08 -9.21 -18.33
C ALA A 68 -1.80 -9.47 -19.83
N GLY A 69 -1.74 -10.76 -20.21
CA GLY A 69 -1.43 -11.22 -21.57
C GLY A 69 -2.44 -10.76 -22.63
N THR A 70 -2.10 -10.96 -23.90
CA THR A 70 -2.91 -10.60 -25.09
C THR A 70 -4.31 -11.27 -25.09
N VAL A 71 -5.32 -10.65 -25.74
CA VAL A 71 -6.81 -10.93 -25.65
C VAL A 71 -7.03 -12.08 -26.60
N ASP A 72 -6.17 -12.13 -27.61
CA ASP A 72 -5.93 -13.16 -28.58
C ASP A 72 -5.77 -14.58 -27.98
N ASP A 73 -5.52 -14.74 -26.67
CA ASP A 73 -5.51 -16.06 -26.01
C ASP A 73 -6.86 -16.50 -25.43
N TYR A 74 -7.86 -15.61 -25.31
CA TYR A 74 -9.20 -15.93 -24.82
C TYR A 74 -10.26 -16.06 -25.93
N ASP A 75 -9.96 -15.60 -27.15
CA ASP A 75 -10.86 -15.71 -28.31
C ASP A 75 -10.79 -17.08 -29.01
N ASN A 76 -10.01 -18.05 -28.51
CA ASN A 76 -9.83 -19.38 -29.13
C ASN A 76 -10.57 -20.52 -28.41
N VAL A 77 -11.63 -20.22 -27.65
CA VAL A 77 -12.52 -21.27 -27.11
C VAL A 77 -13.96 -21.03 -27.57
N GLU A 78 -14.18 -20.99 -28.88
CA GLU A 78 -15.47 -21.36 -29.46
C GLU A 78 -15.28 -22.23 -30.71
N GLU A 79 -15.80 -23.45 -30.57
CA GLU A 79 -16.50 -24.25 -31.58
C GLU A 79 -15.74 -24.75 -32.81
N ASP A 80 -15.36 -26.03 -32.73
CA ASP A 80 -15.15 -26.91 -33.88
C ASP A 80 -16.43 -26.98 -34.76
N GLU A 81 -16.60 -26.09 -35.73
CA GLU A 81 -17.47 -26.34 -36.90
C GLU A 81 -16.85 -25.84 -38.22
N GLU A 82 -16.53 -26.83 -39.06
CA GLU A 82 -16.49 -26.87 -40.52
C GLU A 82 -16.39 -25.59 -41.40
N SER A 83 -15.30 -25.55 -42.18
CA SER A 83 -15.29 -25.47 -43.66
C SER A 83 -15.76 -24.20 -44.40
N TYR A 84 -14.83 -23.58 -45.16
CA TYR A 84 -14.86 -23.26 -46.61
C TYR A 84 -14.11 -21.95 -46.98
N ASP A 85 -12.92 -22.13 -47.58
CA ASP A 85 -12.41 -21.54 -48.83
C ASP A 85 -12.46 -20.01 -49.17
N LEU A 86 -11.28 -19.50 -49.63
CA LEU A 86 -10.99 -18.38 -50.59
C LEU A 86 -10.38 -17.01 -50.11
N PRO A 87 -9.61 -16.30 -50.98
CA PRO A 87 -8.23 -15.89 -50.66
C PRO A 87 -7.90 -14.36 -50.59
N ILE A 88 -6.68 -14.14 -50.07
CA ILE A 88 -5.77 -12.97 -50.07
C ILE A 88 -6.01 -11.92 -51.18
N GLU A 89 -6.22 -10.65 -50.81
CA GLU A 89 -5.53 -9.51 -51.44
C GLU A 89 -5.68 -8.15 -50.70
N LYS A 90 -4.57 -7.38 -50.73
CA LYS A 90 -4.42 -5.91 -50.57
C LYS A 90 -4.24 -5.32 -49.17
N ARG A 91 -3.01 -5.51 -48.68
CA ARG A 91 -2.27 -4.49 -47.92
C ARG A 91 -1.87 -3.33 -48.84
N LYS A 92 -2.21 -2.10 -48.44
CA LYS A 92 -1.41 -0.84 -48.51
C LYS A 92 -2.34 0.36 -48.54
N ASP A 93 -2.36 1.13 -47.47
CA ASP A 93 -2.09 2.58 -47.47
C ASP A 93 -2.57 3.19 -46.16
N GLN A 94 -1.61 3.65 -45.36
CA GLN A 94 -1.62 4.90 -44.56
C GLN A 94 -0.65 4.79 -43.38
N GLN A 95 0.64 4.82 -43.69
CA GLN A 95 1.61 5.52 -42.84
C GLN A 95 1.61 6.98 -43.28
N HIS A 96 1.22 7.90 -42.40
CA HIS A 96 1.89 9.19 -42.13
C HIS A 96 0.94 10.16 -41.41
N ARG A 97 0.99 10.17 -40.08
CA ARG A 97 0.69 11.37 -39.28
C ARG A 97 1.39 11.25 -37.92
N LYS A 98 2.65 11.69 -37.88
CA LYS A 98 3.37 11.98 -36.62
C LYS A 98 2.82 13.29 -36.07
N THR A 99 1.95 13.23 -35.07
CA THR A 99 1.63 14.36 -34.21
C THR A 99 2.75 14.52 -33.18
N LYS A 100 3.37 15.72 -33.15
CA LYS A 100 4.28 16.13 -32.09
C LYS A 100 3.48 16.21 -30.78
N GLY A 101 3.67 15.24 -29.89
CA GLY A 101 3.11 15.24 -28.54
C GLY A 101 3.88 16.17 -27.61
N ASP A 102 3.13 16.80 -26.71
CA ASP A 102 3.56 17.65 -25.61
C ASP A 102 4.59 16.91 -24.69
N PRO A 103 5.76 17.50 -24.37
CA PRO A 103 6.77 16.86 -23.53
C PRO A 103 6.27 16.48 -22.12
N LYS A 104 5.15 17.06 -21.64
CA LYS A 104 4.54 16.71 -20.35
C LYS A 104 3.70 15.42 -20.37
N ALA A 105 3.34 14.90 -21.54
CA ALA A 105 2.57 13.66 -21.67
C ALA A 105 3.44 12.38 -21.62
N THR A 106 4.75 12.52 -21.40
CA THR A 106 5.72 11.43 -21.54
C THR A 106 5.98 10.65 -20.25
N LEU A 107 5.45 11.08 -19.11
CA LEU A 107 5.64 10.39 -17.83
C LEU A 107 4.63 9.23 -17.58
N HIS A 108 3.66 9.05 -18.49
CA HIS A 108 2.46 8.23 -18.23
C HIS A 108 2.22 7.12 -19.25
N ARG A 109 3.21 6.74 -20.07
CA ARG A 109 3.02 5.69 -21.08
C ARG A 109 3.53 4.34 -20.60
N ARG A 110 2.62 3.36 -20.55
CA ARG A 110 2.90 1.93 -20.46
C ARG A 110 3.85 1.48 -21.59
N ALA A 111 4.62 0.42 -21.33
CA ALA A 111 5.38 -0.26 -22.38
C ALA A 111 4.42 -0.88 -23.41
N ALA A 112 4.81 -0.87 -24.69
CA ALA A 112 4.02 -1.48 -25.75
C ALA A 112 3.85 -2.99 -25.48
N GLY A 113 2.61 -3.48 -25.43
CA GLY A 113 2.28 -4.90 -25.21
C GLY A 113 1.78 -5.26 -23.80
N THR A 114 1.75 -4.34 -22.84
CA THR A 114 1.19 -4.58 -21.50
C THR A 114 -0.34 -4.36 -21.45
N ARG A 115 -1.05 -5.07 -20.57
CA ARG A 115 -2.48 -4.81 -20.28
C ARG A 115 -2.78 -4.70 -18.81
N GLY A 116 -3.90 -4.05 -18.50
CA GLY A 116 -4.28 -3.56 -17.17
C GLY A 116 -4.56 -2.05 -17.20
N THR A 117 -5.11 -1.49 -16.13
CA THR A 117 -5.33 -0.03 -16.01
C THR A 117 -4.08 0.70 -15.50
N GLY A 118 -3.28 0.02 -14.68
CA GLY A 118 -2.06 0.57 -14.08
C GLY A 118 -2.41 1.55 -12.96
N TRP A 119 -1.39 2.10 -12.32
CA TRP A 119 -1.50 3.03 -11.23
C TRP A 119 -1.37 4.46 -11.75
N HIS A 120 -2.44 5.23 -11.60
CA HIS A 120 -2.42 6.68 -11.76
C HIS A 120 -1.62 7.29 -10.61
N VAL A 121 -0.68 8.18 -10.92
CA VAL A 121 0.23 8.78 -9.94
C VAL A 121 -0.05 10.28 -9.84
N GLU A 122 -0.32 10.74 -8.62
CA GLU A 122 -0.43 12.16 -8.28
C GLU A 122 0.62 12.51 -7.21
N GLN A 123 1.20 13.70 -7.33
CA GLN A 123 2.09 14.27 -6.32
C GLN A 123 1.46 15.57 -5.82
N ASP A 124 1.11 15.62 -4.54
CA ASP A 124 0.58 16.82 -3.89
C ASP A 124 1.73 17.54 -3.18
N ARG A 125 2.39 18.43 -3.94
CA ARG A 125 3.59 19.16 -3.50
C ARG A 125 3.23 20.57 -3.02
N PHE A 126 3.68 20.93 -1.84
CA PHE A 126 3.42 22.24 -1.22
C PHE A 126 4.57 22.68 -0.29
N GLU A 127 4.52 23.94 0.15
CA GLU A 127 5.44 24.47 1.15
C GLU A 127 4.67 24.82 2.42
N ALA A 128 5.25 24.54 3.59
CA ALA A 128 4.70 24.93 4.87
C ALA A 128 5.79 25.41 5.83
N THR A 129 5.39 26.29 6.75
CA THR A 129 6.27 26.80 7.81
C THR A 129 6.41 25.77 8.92
N THR A 130 7.65 25.46 9.29
CA THR A 130 8.01 24.59 10.42
C THR A 130 8.76 25.42 11.48
N PRO A 131 9.00 24.88 12.69
CA PRO A 131 9.89 25.50 13.68
C PRO A 131 11.30 25.82 13.16
N PHE A 132 11.75 25.16 12.08
CA PHE A 132 13.07 25.35 11.46
C PHE A 132 12.99 26.03 10.08
N GLY A 133 11.92 26.80 9.84
CA GLY A 133 11.71 27.54 8.60
C GLY A 133 10.81 26.82 7.61
N VAL A 134 10.71 27.36 6.40
CA VAL A 134 9.86 26.79 5.35
C VAL A 134 10.49 25.51 4.82
N LYS A 135 9.68 24.45 4.72
CA LYS A 135 10.04 23.17 4.11
C LYS A 135 9.07 22.86 2.97
N THR A 136 9.56 22.10 2.00
CA THR A 136 8.71 21.53 0.94
C THR A 136 8.31 20.12 1.35
N PHE A 137 7.04 19.82 1.16
CA PHE A 137 6.42 18.51 1.41
C PHE A 137 5.82 17.99 0.11
N THR A 138 5.80 16.67 -0.08
CA THR A 138 5.17 16.02 -1.23
C THR A 138 4.44 14.74 -0.82
N ASN A 139 3.11 14.78 -0.71
CA ASN A 139 2.35 13.52 -0.59
C ASN A 139 2.37 12.77 -1.93
N LEU A 140 2.46 11.44 -1.89
CA LEU A 140 2.38 10.59 -3.07
C LEU A 140 1.08 9.79 -3.06
N ILE A 141 0.31 9.87 -4.14
CA ILE A 141 -0.99 9.21 -4.26
C ILE A 141 -1.01 8.31 -5.49
N PHE A 142 -1.41 7.06 -5.31
CA PHE A 142 -1.46 6.04 -6.35
C PHE A 142 -2.87 5.46 -6.44
N THR A 143 -3.52 5.54 -7.60
CA THR A 143 -4.92 5.11 -7.78
C THR A 143 -5.07 4.16 -8.96
N LYS A 144 -5.67 2.98 -8.76
CA LYS A 144 -5.79 1.94 -9.81
C LYS A 144 -6.80 2.30 -10.92
N ASN A 145 -7.94 2.91 -10.55
CA ASN A 145 -8.89 3.51 -11.48
C ASN A 145 -9.23 4.94 -10.98
N PRO A 146 -8.58 5.99 -11.50
CA PRO A 146 -8.82 7.36 -11.04
C PRO A 146 -10.22 7.89 -11.38
N ASN A 147 -10.96 7.21 -12.27
CA ASN A 147 -12.32 7.59 -12.64
C ASN A 147 -13.39 6.89 -11.78
N ALA A 148 -12.98 5.96 -10.91
CA ALA A 148 -13.91 5.27 -10.02
C ALA A 148 -14.55 6.25 -9.02
N GLU A 149 -15.86 6.12 -8.83
CA GLU A 149 -16.64 6.97 -7.93
C GLU A 149 -16.30 6.71 -6.46
N ASN A 150 -15.97 5.47 -6.12
CA ASN A 150 -15.66 5.03 -4.77
C ASN A 150 -14.25 4.43 -4.70
N ARG A 151 -13.62 4.53 -3.53
CA ARG A 151 -12.30 3.98 -3.28
C ARG A 151 -12.11 3.52 -1.85
N LEU A 152 -11.37 2.43 -1.71
CA LEU A 152 -10.73 2.00 -0.49
C LEU A 152 -9.34 2.63 -0.44
N VAL A 153 -9.06 3.39 0.61
CA VAL A 153 -7.78 4.09 0.79
C VAL A 153 -6.95 3.33 1.80
N PHE A 154 -5.70 3.01 1.46
CA PHE A 154 -4.67 2.65 2.44
C PHE A 154 -3.60 3.73 2.49
N ALA A 155 -3.14 4.05 3.68
CA ALA A 155 -2.17 5.11 3.89
C ALA A 155 -1.12 4.77 4.95
N ALA A 156 0.04 5.40 4.82
CA ALA A 156 1.12 5.45 5.81
C ALA A 156 1.92 6.74 5.56
N HIS A 157 2.68 7.21 6.54
CA HIS A 157 3.62 8.31 6.31
C HIS A 157 5.01 7.76 5.95
N PHE A 158 5.70 8.45 5.03
CA PHE A 158 7.03 8.01 4.57
C PHE A 158 8.15 8.90 5.10
N ASP A 159 7.89 10.00 5.78
CA ASP A 159 8.95 10.76 6.43
C ASP A 159 9.47 10.01 7.67
N SER A 160 10.51 10.57 8.29
CA SER A 160 11.02 10.11 9.58
C SER A 160 11.21 11.32 10.49
N LYS A 161 10.99 11.13 11.78
CA LYS A 161 11.20 12.19 12.77
C LYS A 161 12.57 12.86 12.71
N TYR A 162 12.57 14.18 12.85
CA TYR A 162 13.79 14.93 13.09
C TYR A 162 14.28 14.74 14.53
N PHE A 163 15.50 14.22 14.69
CA PHE A 163 16.19 14.14 15.97
C PHE A 163 17.42 15.07 15.97
N PRO A 164 17.38 16.23 16.65
CA PRO A 164 18.48 17.16 16.62
C PRO A 164 19.73 16.60 17.33
N PRO A 165 20.94 16.92 16.84
CA PRO A 165 22.17 16.64 17.57
C PRO A 165 22.24 17.51 18.83
N ALA A 166 22.97 17.04 19.85
CA ALA A 166 23.25 17.80 21.05
C ALA A 166 24.20 18.98 20.74
N THR A 167 23.70 20.03 20.10
CA THR A 167 24.47 21.25 19.83
C THR A 167 24.23 22.27 20.93
N THR A 168 25.26 23.04 21.27
CA THR A 168 25.15 24.12 22.26
C THR A 168 24.47 25.37 21.69
N ASN A 169 24.21 25.42 20.38
CA ASN A 169 23.50 26.54 19.74
C ASN A 169 22.30 26.06 18.89
N PRO A 170 21.07 26.12 19.43
CA PRO A 170 19.86 25.78 18.70
C PRO A 170 19.65 26.57 17.39
N SER A 171 20.25 27.76 17.27
CA SER A 171 20.08 28.60 16.08
C SER A 171 20.85 28.10 14.84
N SER A 172 21.74 27.10 14.98
CA SER A 172 22.43 26.50 13.84
C SER A 172 21.73 25.26 13.28
N LEU A 173 20.65 24.80 13.94
CA LEU A 173 19.91 23.63 13.52
C LEU A 173 19.05 23.95 12.30
N ASN A 174 19.03 23.06 11.32
CA ASN A 174 18.23 23.23 10.10
C ASN A 174 16.93 22.41 10.10
N GLY A 175 16.75 21.50 11.07
CA GLY A 175 15.54 20.69 11.15
C GLY A 175 15.44 19.72 9.99
N GLY A 176 16.54 19.03 9.66
CA GLY A 176 16.61 18.21 8.46
C GLY A 176 17.92 17.44 8.37
N GLU A 177 18.84 17.91 7.53
CA GLU A 177 20.11 17.21 7.19
C GLU A 177 21.03 17.01 8.41
N ASP A 178 20.81 17.78 9.47
CA ASP A 178 21.51 17.67 10.74
C ASP A 178 20.94 16.58 11.66
N THR A 179 19.89 15.87 11.25
CA THR A 179 19.26 14.81 12.05
C THR A 179 20.27 13.72 12.46
N LEU A 180 20.12 13.24 13.69
CA LEU A 180 20.70 11.98 14.14
C LEU A 180 20.17 10.82 13.27
N PRO A 181 20.88 9.67 13.22
CA PRO A 181 20.59 8.57 12.30
C PRO A 181 19.34 7.76 12.71
N PHE A 182 18.21 8.43 12.86
CA PHE A 182 16.90 7.82 13.09
C PHE A 182 16.32 7.36 11.76
N VAL A 183 16.21 6.04 11.58
CA VAL A 183 15.68 5.43 10.35
C VAL A 183 14.21 5.07 10.47
N ALA A 184 13.61 5.21 11.64
CA ALA A 184 12.17 5.09 11.86
C ALA A 184 11.57 3.81 11.23
N ALA A 185 12.13 2.66 11.64
CA ALA A 185 11.87 1.37 11.01
C ALA A 185 10.40 0.96 11.11
N THR A 186 9.79 1.13 12.29
CA THR A 186 8.36 0.87 12.49
C THR A 186 7.50 2.07 12.11
N ASP A 187 8.11 3.23 11.86
CA ASP A 187 7.52 4.57 12.03
C ASP A 187 7.89 5.52 10.86
N SER A 188 7.48 5.28 9.62
CA SER A 188 6.63 4.20 9.14
C SER A 188 7.25 3.50 7.92
N ALA A 189 8.54 3.15 8.00
CA ALA A 189 9.22 2.43 6.90
C ALA A 189 8.58 1.05 6.63
N ALA A 190 8.30 0.26 7.67
CA ALA A 190 7.61 -1.01 7.54
C ALA A 190 6.15 -0.86 7.01
N PRO A 191 5.31 0.03 7.54
CA PRO A 191 4.02 0.38 6.92
C PRO A 191 4.12 0.75 5.44
N CYS A 192 5.07 1.61 5.06
CA CYS A 192 5.29 1.97 3.65
C CYS A 192 5.65 0.74 2.79
N ALA A 193 6.54 -0.12 3.26
CA ALA A 193 6.90 -1.36 2.56
C ALA A 193 5.69 -2.31 2.42
N ILE A 194 4.82 -2.39 3.43
CA ILE A 194 3.56 -3.16 3.37
C ILE A 194 2.64 -2.62 2.27
N LEU A 195 2.52 -1.29 2.12
CA LEU A 195 1.72 -0.69 1.04
C LEU A 195 2.28 -0.98 -0.35
N LEU A 196 3.61 -0.97 -0.51
CA LEU A 196 4.26 -1.37 -1.77
C LEU A 196 3.97 -2.84 -2.09
N ASP A 197 4.10 -3.73 -1.10
CA ASP A 197 3.80 -5.16 -1.28
C ASP A 197 2.32 -5.42 -1.60
N LEU A 198 1.42 -4.68 -0.95
CA LEU A 198 -0.02 -4.71 -1.22
C LEU A 198 -0.30 -4.32 -2.68
N ALA A 199 0.35 -3.26 -3.18
CA ALA A 199 0.18 -2.80 -4.55
C ALA A 199 0.53 -3.90 -5.56
N ALA A 200 1.69 -4.54 -5.41
CA ALA A 200 2.12 -5.63 -6.29
C ALA A 200 1.23 -6.88 -6.16
N SER A 201 0.87 -7.25 -4.92
CA SER A 201 0.06 -8.45 -4.64
C SER A 201 -1.34 -8.34 -5.23
N LEU A 202 -1.93 -7.14 -5.21
CA LEU A 202 -3.27 -6.92 -5.75
C LEU A 202 -3.28 -6.47 -7.22
N ASP A 203 -2.13 -6.11 -7.80
CA ASP A 203 -2.07 -5.54 -9.16
C ASP A 203 -2.79 -6.43 -10.19
N ARG A 204 -2.47 -7.74 -10.18
CA ARG A 204 -3.08 -8.73 -11.06
C ARG A 204 -4.54 -9.03 -10.73
N VAL A 205 -4.92 -9.03 -9.44
CA VAL A 205 -6.32 -9.27 -9.01
C VAL A 205 -7.23 -8.13 -9.49
N LEU A 206 -6.70 -6.91 -9.47
CA LEU A 206 -7.42 -5.71 -9.89
C LEU A 206 -7.46 -5.55 -11.41
N ASP A 207 -6.54 -6.16 -12.14
CA ASP A 207 -6.51 -6.22 -13.61
C ASP A 207 -7.12 -7.51 -14.20
N ARG A 208 -7.96 -8.24 -13.44
CA ARG A 208 -8.59 -9.47 -13.96
C ARG A 208 -9.42 -9.21 -15.22
N PRO A 209 -9.42 -10.12 -16.22
CA PRO A 209 -10.08 -9.89 -17.51
C PRO A 209 -11.58 -9.56 -17.40
N ASP A 210 -12.30 -10.23 -16.51
CA ASP A 210 -13.73 -9.99 -16.26
C ASP A 210 -14.02 -8.52 -15.89
N ARG A 211 -13.16 -7.89 -15.07
CA ARG A 211 -13.24 -6.47 -14.76
C ARG A 211 -12.86 -5.57 -15.92
N LEU A 212 -11.86 -5.97 -16.71
CA LEU A 212 -11.44 -5.19 -17.88
C LEU A 212 -12.47 -5.21 -19.01
N LEU A 213 -13.29 -6.26 -19.10
CA LEU A 213 -14.36 -6.43 -20.08
C LEU A 213 -15.64 -5.63 -19.76
N LEU A 214 -15.78 -5.14 -18.52
CA LEU A 214 -16.88 -4.22 -18.15
C LEU A 214 -16.81 -2.93 -18.98
N ASP A 215 -17.98 -2.38 -19.31
CA ASP A 215 -18.08 -1.06 -19.93
C ASP A 215 -17.58 0.04 -18.98
N GLU A 216 -17.23 1.20 -19.53
CA GLU A 216 -16.62 2.29 -18.76
C GLU A 216 -17.50 2.78 -17.61
N GLU A 217 -18.83 2.87 -17.82
CA GLU A 217 -19.75 3.34 -16.79
C GLU A 217 -19.79 2.34 -15.63
N THR A 218 -19.94 1.05 -15.93
CA THR A 218 -19.95 0.00 -14.92
C THR A 218 -18.63 -0.08 -14.15
N ARG A 219 -17.47 0.04 -14.82
CA ARG A 219 -16.15 0.07 -14.15
C ARG A 219 -15.97 1.27 -13.24
N ASN A 220 -16.49 2.43 -13.62
CA ASN A 220 -16.39 3.64 -12.81
C ASN A 220 -17.30 3.58 -11.57
N GLN A 221 -18.33 2.73 -11.56
CA GLN A 221 -19.17 2.50 -10.39
C GLN A 221 -18.58 1.48 -9.39
N GLU A 222 -17.55 0.73 -9.78
CA GLU A 222 -16.82 -0.15 -8.86
C GLU A 222 -15.97 0.65 -7.85
N THR A 223 -15.68 0.03 -6.71
CA THR A 223 -14.72 0.57 -5.74
C THR A 223 -13.31 0.29 -6.22
N THR A 224 -12.49 1.33 -6.38
CA THR A 224 -11.07 1.20 -6.70
C THR A 224 -10.18 1.11 -5.45
N LEU A 225 -8.91 0.81 -5.65
CA LEU A 225 -7.86 0.88 -4.63
C LEU A 225 -7.05 2.16 -4.82
N GLN A 226 -6.83 2.88 -3.71
CA GLN A 226 -5.95 4.04 -3.64
C GLN A 226 -4.96 3.88 -2.49
N LEU A 227 -3.70 4.21 -2.76
CA LEU A 227 -2.60 4.18 -1.79
C LEU A 227 -2.07 5.60 -1.61
N ILE A 228 -1.81 6.00 -0.36
CA ILE A 228 -1.28 7.33 -0.02
C ILE A 228 -0.03 7.16 0.85
N PHE A 229 1.03 7.84 0.46
CA PHE A 229 2.24 8.01 1.27
C PHE A 229 2.31 9.48 1.68
N PHE A 230 2.00 9.77 2.94
CA PHE A 230 2.02 11.13 3.48
C PHE A 230 3.46 11.59 3.76
N ASP A 231 3.71 12.88 3.55
CA ASP A 231 4.94 13.54 3.94
C ASP A 231 4.68 14.49 5.11
N GLY A 232 5.59 14.49 6.09
CA GLY A 232 5.53 15.38 7.24
C GLY A 232 4.39 15.02 8.19
N GLU A 233 4.22 13.74 8.51
CA GLU A 233 3.44 13.32 9.68
C GLU A 233 4.11 13.89 10.94
N GLU A 234 5.43 13.78 10.99
CA GLU A 234 6.18 14.01 12.20
C GLU A 234 6.29 15.50 12.55
N ALA A 235 6.15 15.77 13.84
CA ALA A 235 6.54 17.06 14.39
C ALA A 235 8.06 17.26 14.22
N PHE A 236 8.46 18.41 13.71
CA PHE A 236 9.87 18.79 13.64
C PHE A 236 10.43 19.09 15.03
N LYS A 237 9.62 19.63 15.94
CA LYS A 237 10.07 19.96 17.29
C LYS A 237 9.14 19.39 18.35
N ASP A 238 7.92 19.93 18.44
CA ASP A 238 6.97 19.60 19.49
C ASP A 238 5.63 19.28 18.83
N TRP A 239 5.08 18.09 19.10
CA TRP A 239 3.79 17.70 18.53
C TRP A 239 2.70 18.68 18.96
N THR A 240 2.22 19.48 18.01
CA THR A 240 1.17 20.49 18.21
C THR A 240 0.30 20.57 16.96
N ASN A 241 -0.86 21.22 17.05
CA ASN A 241 -1.72 21.44 15.87
C ASN A 241 -1.02 22.16 14.69
N THR A 242 0.09 22.87 14.92
CA THR A 242 0.86 23.56 13.86
C THR A 242 2.18 22.86 13.49
N ASP A 243 2.58 21.84 14.26
CA ASP A 243 3.82 21.07 14.07
C ASP A 243 3.48 19.58 14.17
N SER A 244 2.74 19.10 13.16
CA SER A 244 2.28 17.72 12.98
C SER A 244 1.48 17.60 11.69
N ILE A 245 1.48 16.40 11.10
CA ILE A 245 0.52 15.93 10.09
C ILE A 245 0.31 16.94 8.94
N TYR A 246 1.41 17.53 8.49
CA TYR A 246 1.47 18.57 7.47
C TYR A 246 0.84 18.08 6.16
N GLY A 247 1.28 16.91 5.70
CA GLY A 247 0.83 16.28 4.47
C GLY A 247 -0.66 15.97 4.46
N SER A 248 -1.14 15.28 5.49
CA SER A 248 -2.56 14.90 5.59
C SER A 248 -3.48 16.10 5.79
N LYS A 249 -3.07 17.13 6.55
CA LYS A 249 -3.83 18.39 6.66
C LYS A 249 -4.03 19.05 5.30
N HIS A 250 -2.95 19.20 4.54
CA HIS A 250 -2.98 19.81 3.21
C HIS A 250 -3.84 18.99 2.23
N LEU A 251 -3.64 17.67 2.18
CA LEU A 251 -4.36 16.80 1.26
C LEU A 251 -5.87 16.76 1.57
N ALA A 252 -6.24 16.63 2.84
CA ALA A 252 -7.64 16.60 3.25
C ALA A 252 -8.35 17.93 2.97
N GLU A 253 -7.68 19.07 3.15
CA GLU A 253 -8.21 20.38 2.78
C GLU A 253 -8.40 20.52 1.27
N ASN A 254 -7.40 20.15 0.47
CA ASN A 254 -7.48 20.18 -0.99
C ASN A 254 -8.62 19.30 -1.51
N TRP A 255 -8.77 18.09 -0.97
CA TRP A 255 -9.84 17.17 -1.36
C TRP A 255 -11.22 17.61 -0.90
N ALA A 256 -11.32 18.32 0.23
CA ALA A 256 -12.59 18.93 0.66
C ALA A 256 -13.06 20.02 -0.31
N ASN A 257 -12.11 20.77 -0.89
CA ASN A 257 -12.38 21.88 -1.79
C ASN A 257 -12.58 21.45 -3.25
N ARG A 258 -12.22 20.22 -3.62
CA ARG A 258 -12.42 19.67 -4.97
C ARG A 258 -13.82 19.08 -5.12
N ILE A 259 -14.76 19.88 -5.62
CA ILE A 259 -16.15 19.47 -5.88
C ILE A 259 -16.23 18.49 -7.05
N LEU A 260 -16.97 17.40 -6.88
CA LEU A 260 -17.21 16.37 -7.89
C LEU A 260 -18.65 16.47 -8.42
N PRO A 261 -18.87 16.66 -9.73
CA PRO A 261 -20.21 16.62 -10.31
C PRO A 261 -20.69 15.16 -10.36
N HIS A 262 -21.75 14.83 -9.62
CA HIS A 262 -22.43 13.52 -9.63
C HIS A 262 -21.58 12.32 -9.15
N SER A 263 -20.95 12.43 -7.97
CA SER A 263 -20.28 11.28 -7.34
C SER A 263 -21.24 10.52 -6.42
N ARG A 264 -21.22 9.18 -6.41
CA ARG A 264 -21.85 8.41 -5.33
C ARG A 264 -21.01 8.56 -4.06
N THR A 265 -21.67 8.84 -2.95
CA THR A 265 -21.01 8.85 -1.64
C THR A 265 -20.71 7.43 -1.19
N ALA A 266 -19.71 7.26 -0.32
CA ALA A 266 -19.41 6.03 0.40
C ALA A 266 -20.62 5.35 1.05
N THR A 267 -21.65 6.12 1.41
CA THR A 267 -22.91 5.60 1.97
C THR A 267 -23.86 5.00 0.92
N GLY A 268 -23.45 4.95 -0.35
CA GLY A 268 -24.25 4.49 -1.47
C GLY A 268 -25.31 5.49 -1.95
N ARG A 269 -25.37 6.70 -1.36
CA ARG A 269 -26.28 7.78 -1.78
C ARG A 269 -25.70 8.52 -2.96
N ASN A 270 -26.53 8.87 -3.95
CA ASN A 270 -26.14 9.80 -5.01
C ASN A 270 -25.74 11.13 -4.36
N GLY A 271 -24.50 11.53 -4.56
CA GLY A 271 -23.97 12.75 -4.00
C GLY A 271 -24.65 13.97 -4.59
N GLY A 272 -25.04 14.90 -3.73
CA GLY A 272 -25.62 16.18 -4.13
C GLY A 272 -24.56 17.13 -4.70
N SER A 273 -24.98 18.38 -4.98
CA SER A 273 -24.12 19.49 -5.47
C SER A 273 -22.94 19.86 -4.55
N HIS A 274 -22.78 19.20 -3.40
CA HIS A 274 -21.74 19.45 -2.40
C HIS A 274 -20.79 18.27 -2.21
N SER A 275 -20.87 17.24 -3.07
CA SER A 275 -19.93 16.12 -3.03
C SER A 275 -18.54 16.59 -3.43
N ASN A 276 -17.54 16.15 -2.69
CA ASN A 276 -16.15 16.51 -2.92
C ASN A 276 -15.30 15.25 -3.01
N ASN A 277 -13.99 15.42 -3.22
CA ASN A 277 -13.12 14.29 -3.43
C ASN A 277 -13.10 13.33 -2.22
N LEU A 278 -13.37 13.79 -0.99
CA LEU A 278 -13.46 12.93 0.20
C LEU A 278 -14.69 12.02 0.19
N SER A 279 -15.75 12.40 -0.52
CA SER A 279 -17.06 11.73 -0.46
C SER A 279 -17.04 10.29 -0.98
N GLY A 280 -16.11 9.97 -1.87
CA GLY A 280 -15.93 8.62 -2.44
C GLY A 280 -15.01 7.70 -1.61
N ILE A 281 -14.48 8.14 -0.47
CA ILE A 281 -13.65 7.28 0.39
C ILE A 281 -14.58 6.40 1.23
N GLU A 282 -14.69 5.11 0.88
CA GLU A 282 -15.55 4.14 1.58
C GLU A 282 -15.00 3.76 2.94
N LEU A 283 -13.68 3.60 3.00
CA LEU A 283 -12.92 3.35 4.21
C LEU A 283 -11.50 3.86 4.00
N PHE A 284 -10.96 4.53 5.01
CA PHE A 284 -9.58 4.98 5.07
C PHE A 284 -8.84 4.13 6.08
N VAL A 285 -7.89 3.32 5.62
CA VAL A 285 -7.08 2.42 6.44
C VAL A 285 -5.70 3.04 6.63
N LEU A 286 -5.38 3.49 7.85
CA LEU A 286 -4.08 4.08 8.17
C LEU A 286 -3.22 3.05 8.89
N LEU A 287 -2.01 2.78 8.38
CA LEU A 287 -1.04 1.89 8.99
C LEU A 287 0.06 2.72 9.63
N ASP A 288 0.33 2.45 10.91
CA ASP A 288 1.38 3.14 11.66
C ASP A 288 1.96 2.22 12.77
N LEU A 289 3.22 2.46 13.13
CA LEU A 289 3.99 1.75 14.17
C LEU A 289 4.02 0.22 14.03
N LEU A 290 3.98 -0.30 12.79
CA LEU A 290 4.02 -1.74 12.50
C LEU A 290 5.45 -2.25 12.31
N GLY A 291 5.67 -3.54 12.53
CA GLY A 291 6.96 -4.22 12.29
C GLY A 291 7.65 -4.79 13.53
N VAL A 292 7.08 -4.58 14.73
CA VAL A 292 7.48 -5.31 15.93
C VAL A 292 6.87 -6.71 15.99
N GLU A 293 7.47 -7.56 16.82
CA GLU A 293 6.92 -8.88 17.13
C GLU A 293 5.61 -8.74 17.94
N LYS A 294 4.60 -9.54 17.57
CA LYS A 294 3.30 -9.66 18.28
C LYS A 294 2.61 -8.32 18.62
N PRO A 295 2.36 -7.43 17.63
CA PRO A 295 1.62 -6.20 17.87
C PRO A 295 0.14 -6.50 18.18
N SER A 296 -0.49 -5.67 19.02
CA SER A 296 -1.93 -5.74 19.34
C SER A 296 -2.66 -4.51 18.84
N VAL A 297 -3.54 -4.67 17.85
CA VAL A 297 -4.30 -3.57 17.24
C VAL A 297 -5.79 -3.64 17.64
N PRO A 298 -6.26 -2.76 18.54
CA PRO A 298 -7.66 -2.72 18.94
C PRO A 298 -8.54 -1.95 17.93
N SER A 299 -9.85 -1.96 18.18
CA SER A 299 -10.80 -1.16 17.40
C SER A 299 -10.96 0.24 18.00
N TYR A 300 -10.46 1.27 17.31
CA TYR A 300 -10.46 2.66 17.81
C TYR A 300 -11.79 3.41 17.61
N PHE A 301 -12.55 3.09 16.57
CA PHE A 301 -13.75 3.85 16.19
C PHE A 301 -14.98 2.97 16.09
N GLY A 302 -16.04 3.33 16.82
CA GLY A 302 -17.31 2.60 16.77
C GLY A 302 -17.95 2.57 15.37
N ALA A 303 -17.77 3.63 14.57
CA ALA A 303 -18.33 3.72 13.21
C ALA A 303 -17.73 2.71 12.22
N THR A 304 -16.51 2.23 12.48
CA THR A 304 -15.77 1.28 11.64
C THR A 304 -15.42 -0.01 12.38
N HIS A 305 -16.04 -0.25 13.55
CA HIS A 305 -15.86 -1.50 14.30
C HIS A 305 -16.18 -2.74 13.45
N TRP A 306 -17.17 -2.62 12.55
CA TRP A 306 -17.50 -3.68 11.60
C TRP A 306 -16.32 -4.06 10.70
N ALA A 307 -15.48 -3.09 10.30
CA ALA A 307 -14.32 -3.33 9.45
C ALA A 307 -13.23 -4.04 10.23
N HIS A 308 -13.00 -3.63 11.49
CA HIS A 308 -12.10 -4.31 12.41
C HIS A 308 -12.52 -5.78 12.64
N GLN A 309 -13.79 -6.03 12.97
CA GLN A 309 -14.34 -7.38 13.11
C GLN A 309 -14.23 -8.21 11.82
N HIS A 310 -14.42 -7.58 10.67
CA HIS A 310 -14.26 -8.25 9.38
C HIS A 310 -12.80 -8.66 9.15
N THR A 311 -11.84 -7.80 9.46
CA THR A 311 -10.41 -8.13 9.34
C THR A 311 -9.99 -9.20 10.36
N MET A 312 -10.53 -9.20 11.58
CA MET A 312 -10.36 -10.33 12.54
C MET A 312 -10.89 -11.64 11.96
N SER A 313 -12.04 -11.60 11.30
CA SER A 313 -12.59 -12.78 10.62
C SER A 313 -11.69 -13.26 9.47
N VAL A 314 -11.04 -12.33 8.73
CA VAL A 314 -10.05 -12.70 7.71
C VAL A 314 -8.82 -13.33 8.34
N GLU A 315 -8.29 -12.76 9.43
CA GLU A 315 -7.17 -13.32 10.18
C GLU A 315 -7.46 -14.74 10.65
N GLN A 316 -8.62 -14.98 11.26
CA GLN A 316 -9.03 -16.32 11.68
C GLN A 316 -9.14 -17.29 10.50
N ARG A 317 -9.69 -16.86 9.35
CA ARG A 317 -9.78 -17.74 8.17
C ARG A 317 -8.42 -18.07 7.58
N LEU A 318 -7.49 -17.11 7.55
CA LEU A 318 -6.10 -17.38 7.18
C LEU A 318 -5.44 -18.32 8.19
N TRP A 319 -5.77 -18.17 9.47
CA TRP A 319 -5.32 -19.09 10.51
C TRP A 319 -5.79 -20.52 10.24
N ASP A 320 -7.10 -20.71 10.15
CA ASP A 320 -7.76 -22.00 9.95
C ASP A 320 -7.34 -22.68 8.64
N ALA A 321 -7.12 -21.90 7.59
CA ALA A 321 -6.69 -22.38 6.29
C ALA A 321 -5.19 -22.72 6.22
N LYS A 322 -4.43 -22.44 7.28
CA LYS A 322 -2.95 -22.50 7.26
C LYS A 322 -2.39 -21.67 6.10
N LEU A 323 -2.83 -20.41 6.03
CA LEU A 323 -2.29 -19.35 5.17
C LEU A 323 -1.72 -18.15 5.97
N HIS A 324 -1.58 -18.28 7.29
CA HIS A 324 -1.03 -17.30 8.22
C HIS A 324 0.51 -17.26 8.24
N GLY A 325 1.10 -16.31 8.97
CA GLY A 325 2.53 -16.32 9.33
C GLY A 325 3.54 -16.03 8.20
N GLY A 326 3.10 -15.87 6.95
CA GLY A 326 4.03 -16.12 5.87
C GLY A 326 4.48 -17.58 5.93
N GLN A 327 3.56 -18.53 5.87
CA GLN A 327 3.85 -19.97 5.98
C GLN A 327 4.78 -20.56 4.90
N VAL A 328 5.31 -19.71 4.03
CA VAL A 328 6.44 -19.96 3.14
C VAL A 328 7.73 -19.26 3.60
N LEU A 329 7.62 -18.12 4.29
CA LEU A 329 8.73 -17.27 4.77
C LEU A 329 9.69 -17.99 5.73
N ALA A 330 9.22 -18.97 6.49
CA ALA A 330 10.07 -19.84 7.30
C ALA A 330 10.49 -21.12 6.55
N ARG A 331 9.55 -21.81 5.88
CA ARG A 331 9.78 -23.10 5.20
C ARG A 331 10.82 -23.04 4.07
N ARG A 332 11.09 -21.86 3.50
CA ARG A 332 12.13 -21.63 2.47
C ARG A 332 13.45 -21.06 2.99
N LYS A 333 13.47 -20.33 4.11
CA LYS A 333 14.73 -19.79 4.67
C LYS A 333 15.66 -20.91 5.16
N ALA A 334 15.11 -22.05 5.56
CA ALA A 334 15.87 -23.22 6.01
C ALA A 334 16.52 -24.01 4.84
N VAL A 335 15.83 -24.21 3.72
CA VAL A 335 16.38 -24.97 2.57
C VAL A 335 17.42 -24.17 1.76
N GLN A 336 17.31 -22.84 1.76
CA GLN A 336 18.05 -21.96 0.83
C GLN A 336 19.30 -21.30 1.43
N ALA A 337 19.59 -21.50 2.73
CA ALA A 337 20.85 -21.03 3.34
C ALA A 337 22.10 -21.85 2.95
N GLY A 338 21.94 -22.96 2.22
CA GLY A 338 22.99 -23.53 1.37
C GLY A 338 24.33 -23.86 2.03
N GLY A 339 24.35 -24.67 3.08
CA GLY A 339 25.55 -25.42 3.45
C GLY A 339 25.09 -26.67 4.17
N VAL A 340 24.83 -27.79 3.49
CA VAL A 340 25.88 -28.70 3.02
C VAL A 340 25.45 -29.36 1.69
N GLU A 341 26.42 -29.70 0.84
CA GLU A 341 26.23 -30.72 -0.20
C GLU A 341 25.52 -31.94 0.38
N GLU A 342 24.46 -32.43 -0.26
CA GLU A 342 23.78 -33.66 0.12
C GLU A 342 24.78 -34.82 0.20
N THR A 343 25.18 -35.17 1.43
CA THR A 343 25.67 -36.52 1.73
C THR A 343 24.49 -37.36 2.19
N PRO A 344 24.30 -38.59 1.71
CA PRO A 344 22.99 -39.29 1.74
C PRO A 344 22.59 -39.87 3.11
N ASP A 345 23.06 -39.33 4.23
CA ASP A 345 23.01 -40.01 5.54
C ASP A 345 22.56 -39.10 6.71
N GLN A 346 21.96 -37.93 6.44
CA GLN A 346 21.51 -36.98 7.48
C GLN A 346 20.08 -36.43 7.30
N SER A 347 19.31 -36.90 6.31
CA SER A 347 18.02 -36.30 5.96
C SER A 347 16.83 -36.69 6.85
N GLU A 348 16.89 -37.83 7.53
CA GLU A 348 15.73 -38.36 8.28
C GLU A 348 15.49 -37.59 9.61
N ASP A 349 16.55 -37.19 10.31
CA ASP A 349 16.43 -36.51 11.62
C ASP A 349 15.94 -35.04 11.50
N GLU A 350 16.23 -34.35 10.39
CA GLU A 350 15.80 -32.95 10.16
C GLU A 350 14.33 -32.85 9.67
N GLU A 351 13.86 -33.85 8.92
CA GLU A 351 12.44 -33.95 8.53
C GLU A 351 11.54 -34.19 9.74
N ASP A 352 11.96 -35.07 10.67
CA ASP A 352 11.22 -35.37 11.90
C ASP A 352 11.12 -34.16 12.86
N GLU A 353 12.12 -33.27 12.88
CA GLU A 353 12.14 -32.05 13.72
C GLU A 353 11.24 -30.94 13.14
N MET A 354 11.19 -30.84 11.80
CA MET A 354 10.30 -29.96 11.04
C MET A 354 8.83 -30.34 11.20
N ASP A 355 8.52 -31.63 11.11
CA ASP A 355 7.15 -32.13 11.28
C ASP A 355 6.62 -31.85 12.69
N GLN A 356 7.49 -31.93 13.71
CA GLN A 356 7.14 -31.57 15.09
C GLN A 356 6.86 -30.07 15.28
N LEU A 357 7.62 -29.18 14.64
CA LEU A 357 7.36 -27.73 14.69
C LEU A 357 6.09 -27.34 13.94
N GLU A 358 5.80 -27.99 12.81
CA GLU A 358 4.53 -27.81 12.08
C GLU A 358 3.34 -28.30 12.91
N GLU A 359 3.50 -29.39 13.68
CA GLU A 359 2.50 -29.86 14.63
C GLU A 359 2.32 -28.91 15.84
N GLU A 360 3.40 -28.35 16.39
CA GLU A 360 3.33 -27.38 17.49
C GLU A 360 2.69 -26.05 17.08
N GLU A 361 3.05 -25.51 15.91
CA GLU A 361 2.45 -24.28 15.38
C GLU A 361 0.97 -24.51 14.99
N ALA A 362 0.65 -25.67 14.43
CA ALA A 362 -0.74 -26.06 14.18
C ALA A 362 -1.55 -26.30 15.47
N ALA A 363 -0.89 -26.61 16.59
CA ALA A 363 -1.51 -26.80 17.89
C ALA A 363 -1.58 -25.51 18.74
N ALA A 364 -0.79 -24.49 18.42
CA ALA A 364 -0.81 -23.20 19.12
C ALA A 364 -2.13 -22.44 18.82
N PRO A 365 -2.73 -21.75 19.80
CA PRO A 365 -3.86 -20.86 19.53
C PRO A 365 -3.39 -19.62 18.77
N LEU A 366 -4.23 -19.10 17.86
CA LEU A 366 -4.00 -17.83 17.17
C LEU A 366 -3.75 -16.70 18.19
N GLU A 367 -2.53 -16.17 18.22
CA GLU A 367 -2.23 -14.88 18.83
C GLU A 367 -2.64 -13.77 17.85
N SER A 368 -3.88 -13.29 17.99
CA SER A 368 -4.49 -12.34 17.05
C SER A 368 -3.76 -10.99 17.01
N PHE A 369 -3.36 -10.56 15.82
CA PHE A 369 -2.89 -9.20 15.50
C PHE A 369 -3.97 -8.16 15.84
N LEU A 370 -5.22 -8.46 15.50
CA LEU A 370 -6.37 -7.62 15.80
C LEU A 370 -7.05 -8.08 17.08
N THR A 371 -7.18 -7.20 18.06
CA THR A 371 -7.65 -7.58 19.39
C THR A 371 -8.95 -6.89 19.78
N SER A 372 -9.69 -7.52 20.70
CA SER A 372 -10.85 -6.91 21.37
C SER A 372 -10.46 -6.07 22.59
N ASN A 373 -9.15 -5.84 22.78
CA ASN A 373 -8.63 -5.01 23.87
C ASN A 373 -9.18 -3.58 23.77
N PRO A 374 -9.34 -2.89 24.91
CA PRO A 374 -9.77 -1.50 24.89
C PRO A 374 -8.69 -0.65 24.18
N PRO A 375 -9.07 0.22 23.22
CA PRO A 375 -8.12 1.11 22.59
C PRO A 375 -7.61 2.16 23.57
N TRP A 376 -6.39 2.66 23.34
CA TRP A 376 -6.02 3.96 23.88
C TRP A 376 -6.88 5.03 23.22
N SER A 377 -7.40 5.96 24.02
CA SER A 377 -8.22 7.06 23.50
C SER A 377 -7.31 8.20 23.02
N GLY A 378 -7.64 8.80 21.89
CA GLY A 378 -7.05 10.08 21.47
C GLY A 378 -5.65 9.99 20.87
N ILE A 379 -5.31 8.91 20.15
CA ILE A 379 -4.11 8.89 19.31
C ILE A 379 -4.32 9.88 18.16
N GLU A 380 -3.50 10.92 18.11
CA GLU A 380 -3.44 11.86 16.99
C GLU A 380 -2.47 11.32 15.93
N ASP A 381 -2.87 11.36 14.66
CA ASP A 381 -2.13 10.82 13.51
C ASP A 381 -2.79 11.37 12.21
N ASP A 382 -2.27 11.02 11.04
CA ASP A 382 -2.66 11.47 9.70
C ASP A 382 -4.13 11.25 9.35
N HIS A 383 -4.84 10.39 10.07
CA HIS A 383 -6.26 10.18 9.86
C HIS A 383 -7.11 11.36 10.37
N VAL A 384 -6.61 12.18 11.30
CA VAL A 384 -7.40 13.22 12.00
C VAL A 384 -8.05 14.21 11.03
N PRO A 385 -7.35 14.78 10.03
CA PRO A 385 -7.96 15.73 9.08
C PRO A 385 -9.09 15.11 8.25
N PHE A 386 -9.02 13.80 7.97
CA PHE A 386 -10.03 13.06 7.23
C PHE A 386 -11.22 12.70 8.13
N LEU A 387 -10.95 12.22 9.35
CA LEU A 387 -11.97 11.91 10.36
C LEU A 387 -12.85 13.12 10.67
N LEU A 388 -12.23 14.29 10.89
CA LEU A 388 -12.94 15.55 11.16
C LEU A 388 -13.85 15.99 10.01
N ARG A 389 -13.62 15.47 8.79
CA ARG A 389 -14.43 15.72 7.59
C ARG A 389 -15.41 14.57 7.28
N GLY A 390 -15.56 13.63 8.21
CA GLY A 390 -16.55 12.55 8.13
C GLY A 390 -16.11 11.32 7.35
N VAL A 391 -14.83 11.18 7.03
CA VAL A 391 -14.30 9.97 6.38
C VAL A 391 -14.26 8.81 7.39
N PRO A 392 -14.78 7.62 7.07
CA PRO A 392 -14.66 6.45 7.93
C PRO A 392 -13.21 5.96 8.04
N ILE A 393 -12.68 5.85 9.26
CA ILE A 393 -11.28 5.48 9.52
C ILE A 393 -11.18 4.08 10.14
N LEU A 394 -10.30 3.23 9.62
CA LEU A 394 -9.76 2.06 10.31
C LEU A 394 -8.28 2.33 10.60
N HIS A 395 -7.95 2.57 11.87
CA HIS A 395 -6.59 2.90 12.29
C HIS A 395 -5.87 1.64 12.76
N ILE A 396 -4.89 1.20 11.98
CA ILE A 396 -4.07 0.02 12.23
C ILE A 396 -2.77 0.49 12.88
N ILE A 397 -2.87 0.78 14.18
CA ILE A 397 -1.74 1.15 15.04
C ILE A 397 -1.78 0.28 16.31
N PRO A 398 -0.67 -0.33 16.72
CA PRO A 398 -0.63 -1.18 17.90
C PRO A 398 -0.76 -0.35 19.19
N THR A 399 -1.41 -0.93 20.20
CA THR A 399 -1.37 -0.45 21.58
C THR A 399 -1.02 -1.60 22.54
N PRO A 400 -0.02 -1.42 23.42
CA PRO A 400 0.84 -0.24 23.56
C PRO A 400 1.73 0.01 22.32
N PHE A 401 2.24 1.23 22.17
CA PHE A 401 3.22 1.54 21.12
C PHE A 401 4.48 0.67 21.27
N PRO A 402 5.20 0.40 20.16
CA PRO A 402 6.50 -0.25 20.21
C PRO A 402 7.43 0.38 21.25
N ALA A 403 8.12 -0.44 22.04
CA ALA A 403 9.08 0.06 23.04
C ALA A 403 10.24 0.88 22.43
N VAL A 404 10.48 0.69 21.12
CA VAL A 404 11.51 1.40 20.33
C VAL A 404 11.02 2.73 19.73
N TRP A 405 9.73 3.07 19.89
CA TRP A 405 9.14 4.28 19.33
C TRP A 405 9.90 5.53 19.75
N HIS A 406 10.26 6.38 18.79
CA HIS A 406 11.06 7.60 18.99
C HIS A 406 12.40 7.38 19.72
N THR A 407 13.03 6.22 19.55
CA THR A 407 14.37 5.94 20.08
C THR A 407 15.36 5.64 18.95
N LEU A 408 16.61 6.09 19.10
CA LEU A 408 17.70 5.87 18.13
C LEU A 408 18.38 4.49 18.25
N ASN A 409 18.06 3.76 19.34
CA ASN A 409 18.88 2.75 20.05
C ASN A 409 19.99 3.34 20.92
#